data_AF-A0A7C1SMM3-F1
#
_entry.id   AF-A0A7C1SMM3-F1
#
_cell.length_a   1.000
_cell.length_b   1.000
_cell.length_c   1.000
_cell.angle_alpha   90.00
_cell.angle_beta   90.00
_cell.angle_gamma   90.00
#
_symmetry.space_group_name_H-M   'P 1'
#
loop_
_entity.id
_entity.type
_entity.pdbx_description
1 polymer ?
#
loop_
_entity_poly.entity_id
_entity_poly.type
_entity_poly.pdbx_seq_one_letter_code
_entity_poly.pdbx_strand_id
1 'polypeptide(L)'
;SGFDSIRECYRDLSDHIFAVETGLSSDPPMNWLCSFLDQYTLISNSDAHSPEKLGREANIFAADLSYEGIIRAIKEGSSAGFGGTIEFFPQEGKYHYDGHRKCAVSWDPLQTLKHNELCPVCGKKVTIGVMNRVAQLADRDALPERKTRPPFFSLVPLKEILAEISGVGDEGIFIEEAAEPVHWRIAGETGLYGKYVVRKISITFSD
;
A
#
# COMPACT_ATOMS: atom_id res chain seq x y z
N SER A 1 1.92 -4.08 -21.04
CA SER A 1 0.76 -3.27 -21.42
C SER A 1 0.65 -2.15 -20.40
N GLY A 2 0.39 -0.93 -20.84
CA GLY A 2 0.02 0.18 -19.96
C GLY A 2 -1.23 0.80 -20.56
N PHE A 3 -2.33 0.77 -19.81
CA PHE A 3 -3.58 1.43 -20.19
C PHE A 3 -3.69 2.71 -19.34
N ASP A 4 -4.30 3.74 -19.91
CA ASP A 4 -4.53 5.02 -19.20
C ASP A 4 -5.88 5.03 -18.49
N SER A 5 -6.75 4.04 -18.72
CA SER A 5 -8.03 3.90 -18.02
C SER A 5 -8.53 2.45 -17.92
N ILE A 6 -9.43 2.19 -16.97
CA ILE A 6 -10.14 0.91 -16.83
C ILE A 6 -10.93 0.57 -18.10
N ARG A 7 -11.59 1.56 -18.71
CA ARG A 7 -12.38 1.36 -19.93
C ARG A 7 -11.53 0.97 -21.14
N GLU A 8 -10.33 1.51 -21.27
CA GLU A 8 -9.40 1.11 -22.33
C GLU A 8 -8.96 -0.35 -22.17
N CYS A 9 -8.68 -0.76 -20.91
CA CYS A 9 -8.25 -2.11 -20.57
C CYS A 9 -9.38 -3.15 -20.75
N TYR A 10 -10.55 -2.88 -20.15
CA TYR A 10 -11.64 -3.86 -20.03
C TYR A 10 -12.79 -3.66 -21.02
N ARG A 11 -12.82 -2.53 -21.74
CA ARG A 11 -13.80 -2.22 -22.80
C ARG A 11 -15.25 -2.38 -22.33
N ASP A 12 -16.01 -3.24 -22.97
CA ASP A 12 -17.40 -3.57 -22.67
C ASP A 12 -17.59 -4.25 -21.30
N LEU A 13 -16.51 -4.72 -20.66
CA LEU A 13 -16.54 -5.27 -19.32
C LEU A 13 -16.25 -4.24 -18.21
N SER A 14 -15.98 -2.97 -18.54
CA SER A 14 -15.64 -1.96 -17.54
C SER A 14 -16.71 -1.79 -16.46
N ASP A 15 -17.98 -1.93 -16.85
CA ASP A 15 -19.13 -1.73 -15.96
C ASP A 15 -19.33 -2.89 -14.96
N HIS A 16 -18.53 -3.96 -15.09
CA HIS A 16 -18.47 -5.08 -14.16
C HIS A 16 -17.29 -4.99 -13.17
N ILE A 17 -16.48 -3.93 -13.25
CA ILE A 17 -15.38 -3.68 -12.32
C ILE A 17 -15.87 -2.76 -11.22
N PHE A 18 -15.72 -3.21 -9.97
CA PHE A 18 -16.22 -2.48 -8.78
C PHE A 18 -15.10 -2.00 -7.86
N ALA A 19 -13.91 -2.59 -8.00
CA ALA A 19 -12.79 -2.35 -7.12
C ALA A 19 -11.48 -2.34 -7.91
N VAL A 20 -10.49 -1.63 -7.37
CA VAL A 20 -9.14 -1.56 -7.89
C VAL A 20 -8.19 -1.88 -6.74
N GLU A 21 -7.29 -2.84 -6.97
CA GLU A 21 -6.26 -3.17 -6.01
C GLU A 21 -5.11 -2.16 -6.10
N THR A 22 -4.72 -1.57 -4.97
CA THR A 22 -3.59 -0.63 -4.87
C THR A 22 -2.26 -1.33 -5.14
N GLY A 23 -2.12 -2.53 -4.56
CA GLY A 23 -0.91 -3.34 -4.55
C GLY A 23 0.27 -2.66 -3.87
N LEU A 24 1.36 -3.40 -3.69
CA LEU A 24 2.53 -3.02 -2.88
C LEU A 24 3.30 -1.77 -3.35
N SER A 25 2.93 -1.18 -4.48
CA SER A 25 3.65 -0.06 -5.10
C SER A 25 2.88 1.25 -5.10
N SER A 26 1.62 1.26 -4.62
CA SER A 26 0.83 2.47 -4.49
C SER A 26 -0.07 2.40 -3.26
N ASP A 27 -0.53 3.55 -2.80
CA ASP A 27 -1.46 3.64 -1.66
C ASP A 27 -2.72 4.44 -2.06
N PRO A 28 -3.74 4.51 -1.19
CA PRO A 28 -4.94 5.28 -1.48
C PRO A 28 -4.65 6.76 -1.80
N PRO A 29 -3.80 7.50 -1.06
CA PRO A 29 -3.39 8.86 -1.45
C PRO A 29 -2.86 9.00 -2.88
N MET A 30 -1.97 8.12 -3.32
CA MET A 30 -1.46 8.14 -4.70
C MET A 30 -2.61 7.96 -5.72
N ASN A 31 -3.47 6.98 -5.50
CA ASN A 31 -4.59 6.67 -6.41
C ASN A 31 -5.69 7.75 -6.38
N TRP A 32 -5.86 8.43 -5.25
CA TRP A 32 -6.82 9.52 -5.07
C TRP A 32 -6.52 10.77 -5.88
N LEU A 33 -5.33 10.88 -6.45
CA LEU A 33 -5.00 11.94 -7.41
C LEU A 33 -5.64 11.72 -8.79
N CYS A 34 -6.17 10.51 -9.04
CA CYS A 34 -6.76 10.12 -10.31
C CYS A 34 -8.28 10.01 -10.19
N SER A 35 -9.03 11.03 -10.61
CA SER A 35 -10.49 11.10 -10.40
C SER A 35 -11.28 9.98 -11.06
N PHE A 36 -10.76 9.40 -12.14
CA PHE A 36 -11.40 8.26 -12.80
C PHE A 36 -11.49 7.01 -11.89
N LEU A 37 -10.67 6.95 -10.82
CA LEU A 37 -10.69 5.88 -9.84
C LEU A 37 -11.74 6.04 -8.74
N ASP A 38 -12.36 7.22 -8.60
CA ASP A 38 -13.29 7.52 -7.48
C ASP A 38 -14.55 6.65 -7.45
N GLN A 39 -14.92 6.07 -8.59
CA GLN A 39 -16.07 5.18 -8.71
C GLN A 39 -15.80 3.75 -8.21
N TYR A 40 -14.54 3.40 -7.93
CA TYR A 40 -14.15 2.07 -7.49
C TYR A 40 -13.77 2.06 -6.01
N THR A 41 -14.07 0.96 -5.34
CA THR A 41 -13.52 0.69 -4.02
C THR A 41 -12.03 0.34 -4.15
N LEU A 42 -11.16 1.11 -3.51
CA LEU A 42 -9.76 0.75 -3.41
C LEU A 42 -9.60 -0.38 -2.38
N ILE A 43 -9.02 -1.49 -2.81
CA ILE A 43 -8.73 -2.66 -1.97
C ILE A 43 -7.23 -2.90 -1.91
N SER A 44 -6.78 -3.58 -0.87
CA SER A 44 -5.35 -3.86 -0.64
C SER A 44 -5.18 -5.31 -0.19
N ASN A 45 -4.30 -6.05 -0.88
CA ASN A 45 -4.11 -7.48 -0.68
C ASN A 45 -2.63 -7.84 -0.69
N SER A 46 -2.22 -8.74 0.20
CA SER A 46 -0.80 -9.02 0.42
C SER A 46 -0.03 -9.62 -0.75
N ASP A 47 -0.70 -10.22 -1.74
CA ASP A 47 -0.06 -11.03 -2.78
C ASP A 47 0.97 -12.01 -2.17
N ALA A 48 0.52 -12.76 -1.16
CA ALA A 48 1.38 -13.53 -0.29
C ALA A 48 1.82 -14.83 -0.97
N HIS A 49 3.13 -14.95 -1.19
CA HIS A 49 3.78 -16.14 -1.74
C HIS A 49 4.50 -16.97 -0.66
N SER A 50 4.39 -16.54 0.59
CA SER A 50 4.87 -17.25 1.77
C SER A 50 4.04 -16.83 3.01
N PRO A 51 3.95 -17.67 4.05
CA PRO A 51 3.17 -17.36 5.26
C PRO A 51 3.59 -16.05 5.94
N GLU A 52 4.87 -15.71 5.89
CA GLU A 52 5.44 -14.51 6.51
C GLU A 52 4.97 -13.22 5.83
N LYS A 53 4.56 -13.32 4.56
CA LYS A 53 4.04 -12.19 3.77
C LYS A 53 2.52 -12.03 3.89
N LEU A 54 1.84 -12.98 4.54
CA LEU A 54 0.38 -12.94 4.69
C LEU A 54 -0.04 -11.71 5.51
N GLY A 55 -1.00 -10.94 4.99
CA GLY A 55 -1.57 -9.81 5.70
C GLY A 55 -0.67 -8.58 5.83
N ARG A 56 0.46 -8.50 5.09
CA ARG A 56 1.23 -7.25 4.95
C ARG A 56 0.42 -6.11 4.31
N GLU A 57 -0.63 -6.49 3.59
CA GLU A 57 -1.70 -5.64 3.09
C GLU A 57 -3.02 -6.36 3.32
N ALA A 58 -4.08 -5.61 3.68
CA ALA A 58 -5.38 -6.17 4.01
C ALA A 58 -6.51 -5.16 3.89
N ASN A 59 -7.74 -5.67 3.97
CA ASN A 59 -8.97 -4.89 3.94
C ASN A 59 -9.70 -4.99 5.29
N ILE A 60 -10.34 -3.91 5.70
CA ILE A 60 -11.14 -3.83 6.93
C ILE A 60 -12.61 -3.95 6.54
N PHE A 61 -13.29 -4.97 7.05
CA PHE A 61 -14.72 -5.20 6.80
C PHE A 61 -15.53 -5.09 8.10
N ALA A 62 -16.62 -4.33 8.03
CA ALA A 62 -17.72 -4.30 8.98
C ALA A 62 -18.96 -4.93 8.34
N ALA A 63 -18.80 -6.15 7.83
CA ALA A 63 -19.82 -6.92 7.12
C ALA A 63 -19.85 -8.36 7.66
N ASP A 64 -20.88 -9.12 7.30
CA ASP A 64 -20.93 -10.55 7.60
C ASP A 64 -19.73 -11.27 6.97
N LEU A 65 -19.15 -12.21 7.72
CA LEU A 65 -18.04 -13.05 7.24
C LEU A 65 -18.58 -14.15 6.32
N SER A 66 -19.15 -13.72 5.19
CA SER A 66 -19.63 -14.55 4.10
C SER A 66 -19.16 -13.94 2.78
N TYR A 67 -19.18 -14.75 1.72
CA TYR A 67 -18.87 -14.26 0.38
C TYR A 67 -19.79 -13.09 0.00
N GLU A 68 -21.09 -13.23 0.27
CA GLU A 68 -22.10 -12.22 -0.03
C GLU A 68 -21.86 -10.93 0.76
N GLY A 69 -21.54 -11.02 2.04
CA GLY A 69 -21.23 -9.87 2.90
C GLY A 69 -20.00 -9.10 2.41
N ILE A 70 -18.92 -9.82 2.12
CA ILE A 70 -17.66 -9.23 1.65
C ILE A 70 -17.84 -8.60 0.26
N ILE A 71 -18.43 -9.32 -0.69
CA ILE A 71 -18.63 -8.79 -2.05
C ILE A 71 -19.57 -7.59 -2.05
N ARG A 72 -20.62 -7.61 -1.23
CA ARG A 72 -21.49 -6.44 -1.08
C ARG A 72 -20.71 -5.24 -0.55
N ALA A 73 -19.91 -5.41 0.49
CA ALA A 73 -19.07 -4.34 1.03
C ALA A 73 -18.11 -3.77 -0.03
N ILE A 74 -17.46 -4.64 -0.83
CA ILE A 74 -16.57 -4.19 -1.91
C ILE A 74 -17.34 -3.41 -2.99
N LYS A 75 -18.51 -3.89 -3.41
CA LYS A 75 -19.29 -3.27 -4.50
C LYS A 75 -19.98 -1.96 -4.10
N GLU A 76 -20.50 -1.90 -2.88
CA GLU A 76 -21.30 -0.76 -2.38
C GLU A 76 -20.48 0.18 -1.48
N GLY A 77 -19.20 -0.14 -1.22
CA GLY A 77 -18.28 0.70 -0.46
C GLY A 77 -18.64 0.84 1.03
N SER A 78 -18.29 1.99 1.61
CA SER A 78 -18.44 2.22 3.06
C SER A 78 -19.87 2.10 3.58
N SER A 79 -20.89 2.42 2.76
CA SER A 79 -22.30 2.25 3.14
C SER A 79 -22.71 0.80 3.38
N ALA A 80 -21.96 -0.16 2.84
CA ALA A 80 -22.19 -1.60 3.01
C ALA A 80 -21.13 -2.29 3.88
N GLY A 81 -20.34 -1.52 4.63
CA GLY A 81 -19.39 -2.06 5.59
C GLY A 81 -17.95 -2.17 5.10
N PHE A 82 -17.56 -1.55 3.99
CA PHE A 82 -16.13 -1.41 3.66
C PHE A 82 -15.46 -0.34 4.53
N GLY A 83 -14.63 -0.80 5.46
CA GLY A 83 -14.03 0.01 6.53
C GLY A 83 -12.66 0.60 6.19
N GLY A 84 -12.07 0.27 5.04
CA GLY A 84 -10.78 0.80 4.61
C GLY A 84 -9.71 -0.26 4.39
N THR A 85 -8.47 0.19 4.25
CA THR A 85 -7.33 -0.67 3.92
C THR A 85 -6.19 -0.56 4.93
N ILE A 86 -5.40 -1.62 4.98
CA ILE A 86 -4.10 -1.70 5.62
C ILE A 86 -3.09 -1.86 4.49
N GLU A 87 -2.14 -0.95 4.40
CA GLU A 87 -1.22 -0.81 3.26
C GLU A 87 0.22 -1.02 3.69
N PHE A 88 1.05 -1.45 2.75
CA PHE A 88 2.50 -1.31 2.86
C PHE A 88 2.91 0.15 2.58
N PHE A 89 4.12 0.58 2.98
CA PHE A 89 4.64 1.89 2.58
C PHE A 89 5.17 1.83 1.15
N PRO A 90 4.49 2.44 0.14
CA PRO A 90 4.95 2.33 -1.24
C PRO A 90 6.32 2.97 -1.48
N GLN A 91 6.77 3.85 -0.59
CA GLN A 91 8.08 4.51 -0.62
C GLN A 91 9.24 3.53 -0.43
N GLU A 92 9.00 2.40 0.24
CA GLU A 92 9.99 1.32 0.40
C GLU A 92 10.08 0.45 -0.87
N GLY A 93 9.14 0.64 -1.80
CA GLY A 93 9.15 0.00 -3.10
C GLY A 93 10.39 0.37 -3.91
N LYS A 94 11.03 -0.64 -4.50
CA LYS A 94 12.23 -0.54 -5.37
C LYS A 94 12.11 0.50 -6.49
N TYR A 95 10.88 0.77 -6.95
CA TYR A 95 10.57 1.66 -8.06
C TYR A 95 9.55 2.74 -7.67
N HIS A 96 9.54 3.20 -6.42
CA HIS A 96 8.63 4.29 -6.03
C HIS A 96 8.90 5.57 -6.83
N TYR A 97 10.15 6.04 -6.77
CA TYR A 97 10.67 7.18 -7.52
C TYR A 97 11.47 6.75 -8.73
N ASP A 98 11.66 7.71 -9.64
CA ASP A 98 12.50 7.50 -10.81
C ASP A 98 13.95 7.39 -10.37
N GLY A 99 14.73 6.47 -10.94
CA GLY A 99 16.07 6.25 -10.43
C GLY A 99 17.08 5.65 -11.39
N HIS A 100 18.34 5.95 -11.15
CA HIS A 100 19.48 5.34 -11.83
C HIS A 100 20.45 4.76 -10.79
N ARG A 101 20.21 3.49 -10.42
CA ARG A 101 20.90 2.77 -9.33
C ARG A 101 22.42 2.92 -9.35
N LYS A 102 23.05 2.77 -10.52
CA LYS A 102 24.53 2.84 -10.65
C LYS A 102 25.10 4.22 -10.32
N CYS A 103 24.29 5.26 -10.41
CA CYS A 103 24.68 6.64 -10.12
C CYS A 103 24.03 7.17 -8.83
N ALA A 104 23.33 6.32 -8.07
CA ALA A 104 22.58 6.69 -6.86
C ALA A 104 21.63 7.88 -7.05
N VAL A 105 21.02 7.99 -8.24
CA VAL A 105 20.00 9.02 -8.53
C VAL A 105 18.63 8.48 -8.15
N SER A 106 17.85 9.29 -7.42
CA SER A 106 16.43 9.08 -7.08
C SER A 106 15.71 10.41 -7.20
N TRP A 107 14.64 10.46 -7.99
CA TRP A 107 13.94 11.67 -8.37
C TRP A 107 12.43 11.55 -8.29
N ASP A 108 11.80 12.61 -7.77
CA ASP A 108 10.38 12.81 -7.95
C ASP A 108 10.03 13.10 -9.44
N PRO A 109 8.75 13.02 -9.83
CA PRO A 109 8.35 13.20 -11.22
C PRO A 109 8.72 14.58 -11.81
N LEU A 110 8.71 15.65 -11.00
CA LEU A 110 9.07 17.00 -11.44
C LEU A 110 10.58 17.11 -11.70
N GLN A 111 11.40 16.47 -10.86
CA GLN A 111 12.84 16.39 -11.06
C GLN A 111 13.19 15.65 -12.34
N THR A 112 12.53 14.53 -12.62
CA THR A 112 12.73 13.76 -13.86
C THR A 112 12.36 14.57 -15.09
N LEU A 113 11.24 15.30 -15.05
CA LEU A 113 10.83 16.19 -16.13
C LEU A 113 11.87 17.28 -16.40
N LYS A 114 12.38 17.94 -15.35
CA LYS A 114 13.42 18.98 -15.47
C LYS A 114 14.71 18.47 -16.13
N HIS A 115 15.02 17.19 -16.00
CA HIS A 115 16.22 16.58 -16.57
C HIS A 115 15.95 15.78 -17.86
N ASN A 116 14.74 15.88 -18.45
CA ASN A 116 14.34 15.14 -19.65
C ASN A 116 14.61 13.63 -19.55
N GLU A 117 14.39 13.04 -18.37
CA GLU A 117 14.69 11.63 -18.04
C GLU A 117 16.17 11.24 -18.09
N LEU A 118 17.10 12.18 -18.33
CA LEU A 118 18.52 11.88 -18.46
C LEU A 118 19.25 12.05 -17.13
N CYS A 119 19.90 11.00 -16.66
CA CYS A 119 20.76 11.02 -15.49
C CYS A 119 21.92 12.02 -15.70
N PRO A 120 22.16 12.96 -14.76
CA PRO A 120 23.14 14.03 -14.94
C PRO A 120 24.57 13.51 -14.81
N VAL A 121 24.75 12.32 -14.24
CA VAL A 121 26.05 11.69 -14.00
C VAL A 121 26.56 10.96 -15.25
N CYS A 122 25.67 10.28 -15.97
CA CYS A 122 26.07 9.37 -17.06
C CYS A 122 25.34 9.61 -18.40
N GLY A 123 24.37 10.53 -18.44
CA GLY A 123 23.59 10.85 -19.63
C GLY A 123 22.60 9.76 -20.08
N LYS A 124 22.46 8.65 -19.34
CA LYS A 124 21.52 7.57 -19.66
C LYS A 124 20.14 7.87 -19.07
N LYS A 125 19.10 7.27 -19.67
CA LYS A 125 17.75 7.33 -19.13
C LYS A 125 17.67 6.75 -17.72
N VAL A 126 16.93 7.41 -16.85
CA VAL A 126 16.54 6.88 -15.54
C VAL A 126 15.48 5.78 -15.71
N THR A 127 15.37 4.89 -14.73
CA THR A 127 14.23 3.96 -14.63
C THR A 127 13.04 4.75 -14.12
N ILE A 128 11.93 4.71 -14.84
CA ILE A 128 10.70 5.39 -14.42
C ILE A 128 10.03 4.59 -13.30
N GLY A 129 9.69 5.27 -12.21
CA GLY A 129 9.01 4.76 -11.05
C GLY A 129 7.49 4.93 -11.08
N VAL A 130 6.82 4.36 -10.10
CA VAL A 130 5.36 4.33 -10.00
C VAL A 130 4.79 5.71 -9.75
N MET A 131 5.43 6.53 -8.92
CA MET A 131 4.94 7.88 -8.65
C MET A 131 4.93 8.75 -9.91
N ASN A 132 5.85 8.52 -10.85
CA ASN A 132 5.85 9.23 -12.14
C ASN A 132 4.63 8.83 -12.97
N ARG A 133 4.32 7.54 -13.04
CA ARG A 133 3.11 7.07 -13.72
C ARG A 133 1.83 7.62 -13.07
N VAL A 134 1.76 7.66 -11.75
CA VAL A 134 0.64 8.29 -11.03
C VAL A 134 0.54 9.78 -11.41
N ALA A 135 1.66 10.51 -11.38
CA ALA A 135 1.68 11.93 -11.75
C ALA A 135 1.26 12.20 -13.21
N GLN A 136 1.54 11.28 -14.14
CA GLN A 136 1.08 11.38 -15.54
C GLN A 136 -0.44 11.19 -15.69
N LEU A 137 -1.04 10.36 -14.83
CA LEU A 137 -2.47 10.04 -14.88
C LEU A 137 -3.31 10.92 -13.95
N ALA A 138 -2.68 11.58 -12.99
CA ALA A 138 -3.33 12.45 -12.04
C ALA A 138 -3.99 13.64 -12.73
N ASP A 139 -5.23 13.90 -12.37
CA ASP A 139 -6.03 15.04 -12.81
C ASP A 139 -6.38 15.98 -11.65
N ARG A 140 -5.68 15.80 -10.52
CA ARG A 140 -5.82 16.60 -9.29
C ARG A 140 -4.46 17.08 -8.81
N ASP A 141 -4.42 18.36 -8.45
CA ASP A 141 -3.23 18.98 -7.86
C ASP A 141 -3.08 18.70 -6.35
N ALA A 142 -4.16 18.26 -5.69
CA ALA A 142 -4.20 18.00 -4.27
C ALA A 142 -5.15 16.85 -3.91
N LEU A 143 -4.90 16.22 -2.76
CA LEU A 143 -5.80 15.22 -2.21
C LEU A 143 -7.15 15.86 -1.86
N PRO A 144 -8.27 15.30 -2.34
CA PRO A 144 -9.59 15.86 -2.07
C PRO A 144 -10.03 15.61 -0.62
N GLU A 145 -10.99 16.42 -0.16
CA GLU A 145 -11.40 16.46 1.24
C GLU A 145 -12.10 15.17 1.71
N ARG A 146 -11.84 14.79 2.97
CA ARG A 146 -11.95 13.44 3.56
C ARG A 146 -13.35 12.85 3.82
N LYS A 147 -14.47 13.46 3.40
CA LYS A 147 -15.76 13.16 4.05
C LYS A 147 -16.37 11.78 3.79
N THR A 148 -16.06 11.14 2.66
CA THR A 148 -16.76 9.90 2.24
C THR A 148 -15.84 8.72 1.95
N ARG A 149 -14.52 8.89 2.11
CA ARG A 149 -13.55 7.84 1.77
C ARG A 149 -13.23 6.97 2.99
N PRO A 150 -13.13 5.65 2.81
CA PRO A 150 -12.59 4.77 3.84
C PRO A 150 -11.20 5.24 4.29
N PRO A 151 -10.85 5.10 5.58
CA PRO A 151 -9.49 5.33 6.05
C PRO A 151 -8.51 4.31 5.46
N PHE A 152 -7.22 4.62 5.51
CA PHE A 152 -6.15 3.66 5.26
C PHE A 152 -5.12 3.75 6.38
N PHE A 153 -4.37 2.67 6.59
CA PHE A 153 -3.31 2.59 7.59
C PHE A 153 -2.08 1.94 6.99
N SER A 154 -0.96 2.66 6.95
CA SER A 154 0.32 2.08 6.53
C SER A 154 1.01 1.39 7.69
N LEU A 155 1.51 0.16 7.48
CA LEU A 155 2.23 -0.61 8.47
C LEU A 155 3.65 -0.92 8.02
N VAL A 156 4.59 -0.86 8.96
CA VAL A 156 5.92 -1.46 8.83
C VAL A 156 5.89 -2.82 9.52
N PRO A 157 6.36 -3.91 8.88
CA PRO A 157 6.42 -5.22 9.50
C PRO A 157 7.17 -5.22 10.84
N LEU A 158 6.65 -5.96 11.81
CA LEU A 158 7.24 -6.01 13.16
C LEU A 158 8.70 -6.46 13.13
N LYS A 159 9.05 -7.43 12.27
CA LYS A 159 10.43 -7.90 12.11
C LYS A 159 11.37 -6.77 11.66
N GLU A 160 10.92 -5.90 10.76
CA GLU A 160 11.71 -4.75 10.28
C GLU A 160 11.89 -3.70 11.39
N ILE A 161 10.84 -3.43 12.16
CA ILE A 161 10.93 -2.54 13.33
C ILE A 161 11.96 -3.08 14.33
N LEU A 162 11.90 -4.38 14.63
CA LEU A 162 12.84 -5.02 15.57
C LEU A 162 14.27 -5.04 15.02
N ALA A 163 14.44 -5.28 13.72
CA ALA A 163 15.72 -5.27 13.03
C ALA A 163 16.40 -3.89 13.10
N GLU A 164 15.66 -2.83 12.79
CA GLU A 164 16.13 -1.45 12.86
C GLU A 164 16.53 -1.06 14.29
N ILE A 165 15.70 -1.40 15.29
CA ILE A 165 16.00 -1.13 16.71
C ILE A 165 17.26 -1.88 17.17
N SER A 166 17.44 -3.11 16.69
CA SER A 166 18.52 -4.00 17.12
C SER A 166 19.82 -3.83 16.32
N GLY A 167 19.79 -3.08 15.21
CA GLY A 167 20.94 -2.89 14.33
C GLY A 167 21.38 -4.18 13.62
N VAL A 168 20.48 -5.15 13.44
CA VAL A 168 20.75 -6.42 12.75
C VAL A 168 19.82 -6.59 11.55
N GLY A 169 20.10 -7.55 10.68
CA GLY A 169 19.18 -7.90 9.59
C GLY A 169 17.88 -8.53 10.09
N ASP A 170 16.80 -8.34 9.35
CA ASP A 170 15.45 -8.85 9.60
C ASP A 170 15.31 -10.38 9.47
N GLU A 171 16.26 -11.03 8.79
CA GLU A 171 16.37 -12.49 8.66
C GLU A 171 17.14 -13.17 9.82
N GLY A 172 17.55 -12.43 10.84
CA GLY A 172 18.31 -13.00 11.96
C GLY A 172 17.44 -13.85 12.90
N ILE A 173 17.97 -14.99 13.38
CA ILE A 173 17.31 -15.84 14.40
C ILE A 173 16.90 -15.01 15.63
N PHE A 174 17.73 -14.04 16.02
CA PHE A 174 17.42 -13.12 17.11
C PHE A 174 16.11 -12.34 16.89
N ILE A 175 15.84 -11.91 15.66
CA ILE A 175 14.60 -11.18 15.30
C ILE A 175 13.40 -12.12 15.35
N GLU A 176 13.56 -13.37 14.94
CA GLU A 176 12.48 -14.37 15.04
C GLU A 176 12.11 -14.66 16.49
N GLU A 177 13.11 -14.90 17.34
CA GLU A 177 12.92 -15.13 18.77
C GLU A 177 12.35 -13.90 19.49
N ALA A 178 12.73 -12.69 19.06
CA ALA A 178 12.19 -11.44 19.62
C ALA A 178 10.75 -11.14 19.15
N ALA A 179 10.39 -11.52 17.92
CA ALA A 179 9.07 -11.26 17.35
C ALA A 179 7.97 -12.16 17.94
N GLU A 180 8.29 -13.43 18.22
CA GLU A 180 7.33 -14.42 18.72
C GLU A 180 6.58 -13.99 20.00
N PRO A 181 7.23 -13.57 21.10
CA PRO A 181 6.53 -13.18 22.32
C PRO A 181 5.69 -11.91 22.13
N VAL A 182 6.14 -10.99 21.28
CA VAL A 182 5.39 -9.77 20.94
C VAL A 182 4.13 -10.14 20.16
N HIS A 183 4.23 -11.04 19.19
CA HIS A 183 3.09 -11.55 18.42
C HIS A 183 2.03 -12.15 19.34
N TRP A 184 2.41 -13.07 20.24
CA TRP A 184 1.46 -13.71 21.15
C TRP A 184 0.82 -12.76 22.15
N ARG A 185 1.59 -11.78 22.64
CA ARG A 185 1.06 -10.76 23.54
C ARG A 185 0.03 -9.89 22.83
N ILE A 186 0.33 -9.40 21.63
CA ILE A 186 -0.63 -8.63 20.84
C ILE A 186 -1.85 -9.49 20.52
N ALA A 187 -1.65 -10.75 20.13
CA ALA A 187 -2.75 -11.65 19.81
C ALA A 187 -3.68 -11.91 20.99
N GLY A 188 -3.13 -12.08 22.20
CA GLY A 188 -3.87 -12.24 23.44
C GLY A 188 -4.59 -10.96 23.90
N GLU A 189 -3.95 -9.80 23.79
CA GLU A 189 -4.52 -8.50 24.21
C GLU A 189 -5.59 -7.98 23.24
N THR A 190 -5.43 -8.25 21.96
CA THR A 190 -6.32 -7.72 20.89
C THR A 190 -7.36 -8.73 20.44
N GLY A 191 -7.26 -9.99 20.89
CA GLY A 191 -8.09 -11.09 20.43
C GLY A 191 -8.08 -11.17 18.90
N LEU A 192 -6.89 -11.31 18.30
CA LEU A 192 -6.58 -11.33 16.85
C LEU A 192 -7.26 -12.51 16.11
N TYR A 193 -8.59 -12.51 16.18
CA TYR A 193 -9.57 -13.12 15.33
C TYR A 193 -10.77 -12.14 15.31
N GLY A 194 -10.54 -10.93 14.76
CA GLY A 194 -11.62 -10.18 14.11
C GLY A 194 -12.17 -8.89 14.73
N LYS A 195 -11.49 -8.17 15.64
CA LYS A 195 -12.06 -6.90 16.15
C LYS A 195 -11.21 -5.62 16.22
N TYR A 196 -9.88 -5.66 16.09
CA TYR A 196 -9.09 -4.43 16.30
C TYR A 196 -7.92 -4.28 15.34
N VAL A 197 -7.90 -3.18 14.60
CA VAL A 197 -6.65 -2.60 14.06
C VAL A 197 -5.88 -2.08 15.26
N VAL A 198 -4.66 -2.59 15.48
CA VAL A 198 -3.81 -2.15 16.58
C VAL A 198 -3.38 -0.71 16.31
N ARG A 199 -4.06 0.26 16.91
CA ARG A 199 -3.82 1.70 16.67
C ARG A 199 -2.59 2.25 17.40
N LYS A 200 -2.06 1.52 18.38
CA LYS A 200 -0.89 1.92 19.17
C LYS A 200 -0.27 0.69 19.83
N ILE A 201 0.96 0.37 19.47
CA ILE A 201 1.82 -0.52 20.25
C ILE A 201 2.79 0.40 21.01
N SER A 202 2.70 0.40 22.34
CA SER A 202 3.71 1.06 23.18
C SER A 202 4.66 -0.01 23.69
N ILE A 203 5.85 -0.07 23.08
CA ILE A 203 6.95 -0.93 23.55
C ILE A 203 7.80 -0.09 24.50
N THR A 204 7.76 -0.43 25.79
CA THR A 204 8.69 0.11 26.80
C THR A 204 9.78 -0.92 27.04
N PHE A 205 11.03 -0.55 26.78
CA PHE A 205 12.20 -1.32 27.21
C PHE A 205 12.49 -0.98 28.67
N SER A 206 12.64 -2.00 29.51
CA SER A 206 13.25 -1.83 30.83
C SER A 206 14.76 -1.95 30.68
N ASP A 207 15.49 -0.96 31.19
CA ASP A 207 16.97 -0.95 31.28
C ASP A 207 17.52 -2.21 31.98
#